data_AF-A0A8C5T5R0-F1
#
_entry.id   AF-A0A8C5T5R0-F1
#
_cell.length_a   1.000
_cell.length_b   1.000
_cell.length_c   1.000
_cell.angle_alpha   90.00
_cell.angle_beta   90.00
_cell.angle_gamma   90.00
#
_symmetry.space_group_name_H-M   'P 1'
#
loop_
_entity.id
_entity.type
_entity.pdbx_description
1 polymer ?
#
loop_
_entity_poly.entity_id
_entity_poly.type
_entity_poly.pdbx_seq_one_letter_code
_entity_poly.pdbx_strand_id
1 'polypeptide(L)' 'MDGGWVYLVTGGCGFVGERIVELLCQQDYIREVRVFDSVAREEVEKLSTGKKRAPTSL' A
#
# COMPACT_ATOMS: atom_id res chain seq x y z
N MET A 1 22.21 2.54 8.52
CA MET A 1 21.17 1.91 7.68
C MET A 1 19.86 2.39 8.23
N ASP A 2 19.21 3.33 7.55
CA ASP A 2 17.87 3.74 7.92
C ASP A 2 16.98 2.47 7.84
N GLY A 3 16.62 1.88 8.98
CA GLY A 3 16.29 0.46 9.10
C GLY A 3 14.80 0.15 9.26
N GLY A 4 13.92 0.87 8.57
CA GLY A 4 12.48 0.61 8.61
C GLY A 4 12.05 -0.48 7.63
N TRP A 5 11.05 -1.27 8.01
CA TRP A 5 10.49 -2.34 7.17
C TRP A 5 9.69 -1.77 6.00
N VAL A 6 9.72 -2.48 4.87
CA VAL A 6 8.90 -2.18 3.69
C VAL A 6 7.99 -3.37 3.41
N TYR A 7 6.68 -3.14 3.35
CA TYR A 7 5.67 -4.18 3.11
C TYR A 7 4.98 -3.98 1.76
N LEU A 8 4.62 -5.10 1.11
CA LEU A 8 3.74 -5.13 -0.05
C LEU A 8 2.45 -5.88 0.33
N VAL A 9 1.31 -5.24 0.14
CA VAL A 9 -0.01 -5.83 0.32
C VAL A 9 -0.66 -6.05 -1.04
N THR A 10 -0.86 -7.32 -1.41
CA THR A 10 -1.64 -7.71 -2.59
C THR A 10 -3.11 -7.84 -2.24
N GLY A 11 -4.03 -7.36 -3.09
CA GLY A 11 -5.46 -7.33 -2.77
C GLY A 11 -5.81 -6.29 -1.71
N GLY A 12 -5.01 -5.23 -1.61
CA GLY A 12 -5.10 -4.21 -0.55
C GLY A 12 -6.33 -3.29 -0.64
N CYS A 13 -7.09 -3.32 -1.74
CA CYS A 13 -8.37 -2.62 -1.88
C CYS A 13 -9.57 -3.51 -1.54
N GLY A 14 -9.33 -4.76 -1.12
CA GLY A 14 -10.35 -5.67 -0.61
C GLY A 14 -10.62 -5.45 0.88
N PHE A 15 -11.72 -6.02 1.38
CA PHE A 15 -12.17 -5.87 2.77
C PHE A 15 -11.07 -6.13 3.82
N VAL A 16 -10.31 -7.21 3.64
CA VAL A 16 -9.20 -7.55 4.55
C VAL A 16 -7.97 -6.70 4.26
N GLY A 17 -7.70 -6.45 2.98
CA GLY A 17 -6.54 -5.71 2.51
C GLY A 17 -6.49 -4.29 3.07
N GLU A 18 -7.61 -3.56 3.02
CA GLU A 18 -7.71 -2.19 3.52
C GLU A 18 -7.38 -2.14 5.02
N ARG A 19 -7.96 -3.06 5.81
CA ARG A 19 -7.71 -3.12 7.25
C ARG A 19 -6.25 -3.44 7.59
N ILE A 20 -5.61 -4.31 6.81
CA ILE A 20 -4.18 -4.62 6.96
C ILE A 20 -3.34 -3.37 6.66
N VAL A 21 -3.63 -2.66 5.57
CA VAL A 21 -2.91 -1.44 5.19
C VAL A 21 -3.01 -0.39 6.29
N GLU A 22 -4.20 -0.16 6.84
CA GLU A 22 -4.39 0.75 7.97
C GLU A 22 -3.52 0.39 9.18
N LEU A 23 -3.50 -0.89 9.57
CA LEU A 23 -2.72 -1.36 10.72
C LEU A 23 -1.21 -1.20 10.50
N LEU A 24 -0.72 -1.47 9.28
CA LEU A 24 0.69 -1.31 8.92
C LEU A 24 1.09 0.18 8.91
N CYS A 25 0.23 1.07 8.43
CA CYS A 25 0.49 2.52 8.41
C CYS A 25 0.57 3.14 9.82
N GLN A 26 0.09 2.46 10.86
CA GLN A 26 0.17 2.92 12.25
C GLN A 26 1.48 2.53 12.96
N GLN A 27 2.37 1.80 12.29
CA GLN A 27 3.60 1.28 12.91
C GLN A 27 4.80 2.17 12.62
N ASP A 28 5.42 2.72 13.67
CA ASP A 28 6.56 3.63 13.53
C ASP A 28 7.85 2.95 13.02
N TYR A 29 7.91 1.61 13.10
CA TYR A 29 9.02 0.82 12.55
C TYR A 29 8.85 0.49 11.06
N ILE A 30 7.69 0.81 10.47
CA ILE A 30 7.41 0.59 9.05
C ILE A 30 7.71 1.88 8.31
N ARG A 31 8.62 1.78 7.35
CA ARG A 31 8.99 2.90 6.48
C ARG A 31 7.95 3.12 5.38
N GLU A 32 7.51 2.03 4.76
CA GLU A 32 6.72 2.09 3.53
C GLU A 32 5.78 0.90 3.43
N VAL A 33 4.54 1.18 3.04
CA VAL A 33 3.54 0.17 2.66
C VAL A 33 3.18 0.41 1.20
N ARG A 34 3.39 -0.61 0.36
CA ARG A 34 2.99 -0.62 -1.05
C ARG A 34 1.74 -1.45 -1.19
N VAL A 35 0.79 -0.97 -1.99
CA VAL A 35 -0.45 -1.70 -2.26
C VAL A 35 -0.51 -2.04 -3.74
N PHE A 36 -0.79 -3.31 -4.04
CA PHE A 36 -1.04 -3.77 -5.39
C PHE A 36 -2.40 -4.48 -5.44
N ASP A 37 -3.30 -3.98 -6.27
CA ASP A 37 -4.62 -4.57 -6.45
C ASP A 37 -5.03 -4.50 -7.92
N SER A 38 -5.85 -5.46 -8.33
CA SER A 38 -6.53 -5.50 -9.62
C SER A 38 -7.53 -4.35 -9.78
N VAL A 39 -8.12 -3.87 -8.68
CA VAL A 39 -9.10 -2.79 -8.69
C VAL A 39 -8.50 -1.57 -8.00
N ALA A 40 -8.26 -0.49 -8.75
CA ALA A 40 -7.93 0.80 -8.17
C ALA A 40 -9.22 1.43 -7.60
N ARG A 41 -9.48 1.22 -6.30
CA ARG A 41 -10.57 1.92 -5.61
C ARG A 41 -10.09 3.27 -5.09
N GLU A 42 -10.93 4.30 -5.25
CA GLU A 42 -10.68 5.68 -4.85
C GLU A 42 -10.36 5.84 -3.35
N GLU A 43 -10.85 4.94 -2.49
CA GLU A 43 -10.61 5.02 -1.05
C GLU A 43 -9.14 4.75 -0.66
N VAL A 44 -8.45 3.85 -1.37
CA VAL A 44 -7.02 3.57 -1.16
C VAL A 44 -6.14 4.72 -1.70
N GLU A 45 -6.66 5.52 -2.62
CA GLU A 45 -5.93 6.69 -3.16
C GLU A 45 -5.70 7.77 -2.09
N LYS A 46 -6.59 7.88 -1.11
CA LYS A 46 -6.50 8.86 -0.02
C LYS A 46 -5.32 8.61 0.93
N LEU A 47 -4.81 7.37 0.96
CA LEU A 47 -3.66 6.96 1.78
C LEU A 47 -2.33 6.99 1.02
N SER A 48 -2.34 7.29 -0.28
CA SER A 48 -1.14 7.26 -1.12
C SER A 48 -0.33 8.55 -1.02
N THR A 49 0.96 8.42 -0.74
CA THR A 49 1.93 9.54 -0.76
C THR A 49 2.84 9.51 -2.00
N GLY A 50 2.60 8.61 -2.98
CA GLY A 50 3.48 8.34 -4.11
C GLY A 50 2.83 8.48 -5.49
N LYS A 51 3.64 8.76 -6.52
CA LYS A 51 3.21 8.86 -7.93
C LYS A 51 2.84 7.48 -8.48
N LYS A 52 1.58 7.30 -8.92
CA LYS A 52 1.11 6.09 -9.60
C LYS A 52 2.02 5.78 -10.79
N ARG A 53 2.63 4.58 -10.81
CA ARG A 53 3.21 4.03 -12.04
C ARG A 53 2.14 3.11 -12.64
N ALA A 54 1.65 3.47 -13.82
CA ALA A 54 0.82 2.56 -14.59
C ALA A 54 1.59 1.25 -14.83
N PRO A 55 0.92 0.08 -14.85
CA PRO A 55 1.56 -1.15 -15.28
C PRO A 55 2.16 -0.88 -16.66
N THR A 56 3.49 -0.94 -16.76
CA THR A 56 4.17 -0.83 -18.04
C THR A 56 3.82 -2.11 -18.78
N SER A 57 3.16 -1.99 -19.93
CA SER A 57 2.86 -3.13 -20.80
C SER A 57 4.15 -3.90 -21.03
N LEU A 58 4.19 -5.14 -20.53
CA LEU A 58 5.16 -6.16 -20.94
C LEU A 58 4.80 -6.65 -22.34
#